data_AF-A0A6N9JJZ0-F1
#
_entry.id   AF-A0A6N9JJZ0-F1
#
_cell.length_a   1.000
_cell.length_b   1.000
_cell.length_c   1.000
_cell.angle_alpha   90.00
_cell.angle_beta   90.00
_cell.angle_gamma   90.00
#
_symmetry.space_group_name_H-M   'P 1'
#
loop_
_entity.id
_entity.type
_entity.pdbx_description
1 polymer ?
#
loop_
_entity_poly.entity_id
_entity_poly.type
_entity_poly.pdbx_seq_one_letter_code
_entity_poly.pdbx_strand_id
1 'polypeptide(L)'
;MRLFSELAERNLFSTYAAALDWILSDHKFSVNLWDNKNKVQAFTKAFHRMEGVSQGRVHYEPKRGTTFPRLGEYRQHNKLFTFYIARGNSEARDLIRHIRNGIAHGHIHVHELDGELIVELLDFGKESNQPDRQTAYMVFPLRFLNDIFELYHQKEQQWVRNVNRK
;
A
#
# COMPACT_ATOMS: atom_id res chain seq x y z
N MET A 1 -12.91 -4.45 -12.76
CA MET A 1 -12.24 -4.99 -11.56
C MET A 1 -11.27 -6.07 -12.00
N ARG A 2 -9.95 -5.81 -12.01
CA ARG A 2 -8.95 -6.80 -12.47
C ARG A 2 -8.43 -7.68 -11.33
N LEU A 3 -8.20 -7.14 -10.13
CA LEU A 3 -7.65 -7.92 -9.01
C LEU A 3 -8.53 -9.09 -8.57
N PHE A 4 -9.82 -8.86 -8.31
CA PHE A 4 -10.71 -9.91 -7.79
C PHE A 4 -10.91 -11.07 -8.78
N SER A 5 -11.00 -10.76 -10.07
CA SER A 5 -11.05 -11.76 -11.14
C SER A 5 -9.76 -12.58 -11.17
N GLU A 6 -8.59 -11.94 -11.15
CA GLU A 6 -7.29 -12.62 -11.10
C GLU A 6 -7.16 -13.53 -9.87
N LEU A 7 -7.62 -13.07 -8.70
CA LEU A 7 -7.61 -13.88 -7.48
C LEU A 7 -8.57 -15.08 -7.57
N ALA A 8 -9.75 -14.88 -8.17
CA ALA A 8 -10.73 -15.96 -8.33
C ALA A 8 -10.23 -17.01 -9.33
N GLU A 9 -9.73 -16.58 -10.50
CA GLU A 9 -9.19 -17.46 -11.54
C GLU A 9 -8.01 -18.31 -11.03
N ARG A 10 -7.21 -17.75 -10.12
CA ARG A 10 -6.04 -18.42 -9.52
C ARG A 10 -6.35 -19.15 -8.20
N ASN A 11 -7.61 -19.19 -7.76
CA ASN A 11 -8.03 -19.76 -6.46
C ASN A 11 -7.30 -19.16 -5.24
N LEU A 12 -6.94 -17.87 -5.30
CA LEU A 12 -6.21 -17.15 -4.25
C LEU A 12 -7.11 -16.28 -3.37
N PHE A 13 -8.41 -16.19 -3.64
CA PHE A 13 -9.30 -15.27 -2.92
C PHE A 13 -9.28 -15.51 -1.39
N SER A 14 -9.36 -16.77 -0.95
CA SER A 14 -9.31 -17.12 0.48
C SER A 14 -8.01 -16.68 1.15
N THR A 15 -6.88 -16.77 0.44
CA THR A 15 -5.55 -16.36 0.92
C THR A 15 -5.46 -14.86 1.19
N TYR A 16 -6.20 -14.03 0.44
CA TYR A 16 -6.13 -12.57 0.56
C TYR A 16 -7.38 -11.94 1.18
N ALA A 17 -8.43 -12.73 1.46
CA ALA A 17 -9.73 -12.22 1.87
C ALA A 17 -9.64 -11.30 3.11
N ALA A 18 -8.91 -11.70 4.15
CA ALA A 18 -8.77 -10.91 5.38
C ALA A 18 -8.04 -9.58 5.14
N ALA A 19 -6.94 -9.61 4.38
CA ALA A 19 -6.21 -8.40 4.04
C ALA A 19 -7.04 -7.45 3.17
N LEU A 20 -7.78 -7.99 2.19
CA LEU A 20 -8.65 -7.18 1.32
C LEU A 20 -9.82 -6.57 2.08
N ASP A 21 -10.46 -7.33 2.97
CA ASP A 21 -11.51 -6.82 3.85
C ASP A 21 -11.01 -5.65 4.70
N TRP A 22 -9.83 -5.80 5.32
CA TRP A 22 -9.18 -4.74 6.08
C TRP A 22 -8.78 -3.52 5.21
N ILE A 23 -8.17 -3.74 4.03
CA ILE A 23 -7.78 -2.66 3.11
C ILE A 23 -9.01 -1.85 2.68
N LEU A 24 -10.13 -2.51 2.41
CA LEU A 24 -11.34 -1.87 1.90
C LEU A 24 -12.23 -1.28 3.01
N SER A 25 -12.09 -1.74 4.25
CA SER A 25 -12.80 -1.24 5.42
C SER A 25 -12.48 0.22 5.75
N ASP A 26 -13.47 1.01 6.16
CA ASP A 26 -13.26 2.38 6.64
C ASP A 26 -12.78 2.46 8.10
N HIS A 27 -12.71 1.34 8.81
CA HIS A 27 -12.39 1.30 10.25
C HIS A 27 -10.90 1.14 10.58
N LYS A 28 -10.02 1.07 9.58
CA LYS A 28 -8.56 1.05 9.76
C LYS A 28 -8.04 2.34 10.39
N PHE A 29 -6.95 2.24 11.16
CA PHE A 29 -6.37 3.35 11.94
C PHE A 29 -7.36 4.02 12.91
N SER A 30 -8.08 3.21 13.71
CA SER A 30 -9.08 3.71 14.67
C SER A 30 -8.53 4.82 15.57
N VAL A 31 -9.30 5.90 15.76
CA VAL A 31 -8.87 7.09 16.51
C VAL A 31 -8.40 6.71 17.93
N ASN A 32 -9.15 5.84 18.62
CA ASN A 32 -8.87 5.42 19.99
C ASN A 32 -7.48 4.78 20.17
N LEU A 33 -6.96 4.11 19.13
CA LEU A 33 -5.69 3.40 19.21
C LEU A 33 -4.57 4.13 18.46
N TRP A 34 -4.88 4.65 17.27
CA TRP A 34 -3.95 5.14 16.28
C TRP A 34 -3.87 6.67 16.17
N ASP A 35 -4.66 7.43 16.92
CA ASP A 35 -4.50 8.89 17.03
C ASP A 35 -3.32 9.28 17.93
N ASN A 36 -2.20 8.60 17.70
CA ASN A 36 -0.93 8.84 18.36
C ASN A 36 0.17 8.81 17.28
N LYS A 37 0.79 9.97 17.06
CA LYS A 37 1.84 10.15 16.06
C LYS A 37 2.98 9.13 16.20
N ASN A 38 3.35 8.76 17.42
CA ASN A 38 4.45 7.81 17.67
C ASN A 38 4.08 6.40 17.21
N LYS A 39 2.82 5.99 17.34
CA LYS A 39 2.33 4.68 16.88
C LYS A 39 2.32 4.59 15.36
N VAL A 40 1.80 5.63 14.69
CA VAL A 40 1.83 5.73 13.23
C VAL A 40 3.27 5.72 12.71
N GLN A 41 4.17 6.49 13.32
CA GLN A 41 5.60 6.47 12.97
C GLN A 41 6.26 5.11 13.22
N ALA A 42 5.91 4.41 14.29
CA ALA A 42 6.44 3.08 14.58
C ALA A 42 5.99 2.06 13.52
N PHE A 43 4.76 2.17 13.02
CA PHE A 43 4.28 1.38 11.89
C PHE A 43 5.02 1.76 10.59
N THR A 44 5.15 3.04 10.25
CA THR A 44 5.93 3.49 9.07
C THR A 44 7.37 2.97 9.11
N LYS A 45 8.05 3.07 10.25
CA LYS A 45 9.42 2.54 10.42
C LYS A 45 9.49 1.02 10.24
N ALA A 46 8.46 0.29 10.65
CA ALA A 46 8.41 -1.15 10.47
C ALA A 46 8.14 -1.53 9.01
N PHE A 47 7.28 -0.77 8.32
CA PHE A 47 7.06 -0.91 6.87
C PHE A 47 8.37 -0.77 6.09
N HIS A 48 9.21 0.23 6.37
CA HIS A 48 10.52 0.37 5.71
C HIS A 48 11.55 -0.71 6.06
N ARG A 49 11.24 -1.60 7.01
CA ARG A 49 12.10 -2.73 7.38
C ARG A 49 11.59 -4.05 6.80
N MET A 50 10.46 -4.04 6.11
CA MET A 50 9.96 -5.23 5.44
C MET A 50 10.94 -5.66 4.34
N GLU A 51 11.07 -6.97 4.17
CA GLU A 51 11.95 -7.52 3.13
C GLU A 51 11.54 -6.98 1.75
N GLY A 52 12.53 -6.63 0.93
CA GLY A 52 12.31 -6.02 -0.39
C GLY A 52 11.99 -4.52 -0.36
N VAL A 53 11.52 -3.96 0.75
CA VAL A 53 11.29 -2.51 0.89
C VAL A 53 12.61 -1.82 1.23
N SER A 54 13.30 -1.29 0.22
CA SER A 54 14.51 -0.48 0.43
C SER A 54 14.19 1.02 0.49
N GLN A 55 14.92 1.77 1.32
CA GLN A 55 14.70 3.22 1.50
C GLN A 55 14.78 4.00 0.18
N GLY A 56 15.62 3.57 -0.77
CA GLY A 56 15.76 4.21 -2.08
C GLY A 56 14.62 3.91 -3.06
N ARG A 57 13.62 3.12 -2.68
CA ARG A 57 12.47 2.77 -3.53
C ARG A 57 11.13 3.25 -2.99
N VAL A 58 11.13 3.97 -1.87
CA VAL A 58 9.94 4.61 -1.32
C VAL A 58 10.13 6.12 -1.40
N HIS A 59 9.36 6.74 -2.29
CA HIS A 59 9.37 8.17 -2.57
C HIS A 59 8.09 8.78 -2.00
N TYR A 60 8.19 9.38 -0.80
CA TYR A 60 7.09 10.07 -0.14
C TYR A 60 7.34 11.59 -0.09
N GLU A 61 6.92 12.27 -1.15
CA GLU A 61 7.34 13.65 -1.44
C GLU A 61 6.15 14.54 -1.82
N PRO A 62 6.28 15.88 -1.70
CA PRO A 62 5.26 16.79 -2.19
C PRO A 62 5.01 16.58 -3.68
N LYS A 63 3.74 16.46 -4.08
CA LYS A 63 3.34 16.14 -5.46
C LYS A 63 4.01 17.01 -6.53
N ARG A 64 4.22 18.30 -6.27
CA ARG A 64 4.79 19.26 -7.23
C ARG A 64 6.22 18.91 -7.69
N GLY A 65 6.95 18.09 -6.92
CA GLY A 65 8.31 17.65 -7.24
C GLY A 65 8.41 16.20 -7.72
N THR A 66 7.28 15.49 -7.86
CA THR A 66 7.27 14.06 -8.16
C THR A 66 6.91 13.82 -9.63
N THR A 67 7.80 13.18 -10.35
CA THR A 67 7.49 12.59 -11.66
C THR A 67 7.04 11.16 -11.41
N PHE A 68 5.75 10.88 -11.60
CA PHE A 68 5.21 9.53 -11.44
C PHE A 68 5.61 8.65 -12.62
N PRO A 69 6.06 7.40 -12.38
CA PRO A 69 6.22 6.43 -13.45
C PRO A 69 4.90 6.12 -14.15
N ARG A 70 5.01 5.72 -15.42
CA ARG A 70 3.89 5.23 -16.22
C ARG A 70 3.66 3.74 -16.02
N LEU A 71 2.47 3.29 -16.42
CA LEU A 71 2.13 1.86 -16.43
C LEU A 71 3.18 1.06 -17.24
N GLY A 72 3.70 -0.01 -16.65
CA GLY A 72 4.72 -0.90 -17.20
C GLY A 72 6.18 -0.43 -17.03
N GLU A 73 6.42 0.78 -16.53
CA GLU A 73 7.77 1.37 -16.47
C GLU A 73 8.72 0.60 -15.53
N TYR A 74 8.20 -0.04 -14.49
CA TYR A 74 8.99 -0.87 -13.57
C TYR A 74 9.77 -1.99 -14.26
N ARG A 75 9.26 -2.49 -15.40
CA ARG A 75 9.89 -3.59 -16.16
C ARG A 75 11.22 -3.19 -16.78
N GLN A 76 11.40 -1.90 -17.09
CA GLN A 76 12.65 -1.40 -17.69
C GLN A 76 13.81 -1.37 -16.70
N HIS A 77 13.50 -1.36 -15.40
CA HIS A 77 14.49 -1.16 -14.35
C HIS A 77 14.58 -2.32 -13.35
N ASN A 78 13.78 -3.39 -13.56
CA ASN A 78 13.63 -4.53 -12.66
C ASN A 78 13.42 -4.12 -11.18
N LYS A 79 12.65 -3.05 -10.97
CA LYS A 79 12.46 -2.45 -9.63
C LYS A 79 11.22 -3.03 -8.96
N LEU A 80 11.37 -4.23 -8.38
CA LEU A 80 10.39 -4.80 -7.46
C LEU A 80 10.35 -3.97 -6.16
N PHE A 81 9.16 -3.78 -5.57
CA PHE A 81 8.93 -2.85 -4.46
C PHE A 81 9.34 -1.41 -4.78
N THR A 82 8.48 -0.69 -5.49
CA THR A 82 8.66 0.74 -5.83
C THR A 82 7.40 1.50 -5.48
N PHE A 83 7.51 2.54 -4.67
CA PHE A 83 6.39 3.37 -4.25
C PHE A 83 6.69 4.83 -4.50
N TYR A 84 5.88 5.48 -5.32
CA TYR A 84 5.82 6.93 -5.44
C TYR A 84 4.48 7.36 -4.87
N ILE A 85 4.52 8.14 -3.79
CA ILE A 85 3.34 8.54 -3.04
C ILE A 85 3.38 10.05 -2.85
N ALA A 86 2.36 10.73 -3.39
CA ALA A 86 2.16 12.15 -3.09
C ALA A 86 1.91 12.33 -1.59
N ARG A 87 2.73 13.17 -0.96
CA ARG A 87 2.64 13.47 0.47
C ARG A 87 1.31 14.12 0.83
N GLY A 88 0.55 13.45 1.69
CA GLY A 88 -0.59 14.00 2.41
C GLY A 88 -0.27 14.11 3.91
N ASN A 89 -1.09 13.46 4.73
CA ASN A 89 -1.03 13.60 6.19
C ASN A 89 0.01 12.68 6.85
N SER A 90 0.15 11.45 6.34
CA SER A 90 1.00 10.44 6.92
C SER A 90 1.30 9.38 5.89
N GLU A 91 2.58 9.07 5.70
CA GLU A 91 3.04 8.08 4.73
C GLU A 91 2.33 6.73 4.88
N ALA A 92 2.20 6.21 6.10
CA ALA A 92 1.51 4.95 6.33
C ALA A 92 0.00 5.01 5.99
N ARG A 93 -0.67 6.09 6.37
CA ARG A 93 -2.11 6.25 6.07
C ARG A 93 -2.32 6.44 4.57
N ASP A 94 -1.45 7.23 3.95
CA ASP A 94 -1.49 7.52 2.51
C ASP A 94 -1.19 6.25 1.71
N LEU A 95 -0.19 5.45 2.10
CA LEU A 95 0.12 4.14 1.51
C LEU A 95 -1.14 3.26 1.43
N ILE A 96 -1.80 3.01 2.57
CA ILE A 96 -2.98 2.14 2.59
C ILE A 96 -4.16 2.78 1.85
N ARG A 97 -4.33 4.10 1.92
CA ARG A 97 -5.38 4.82 1.16
C ARG A 97 -5.19 4.62 -0.34
N HIS A 98 -3.97 4.79 -0.85
CA HIS A 98 -3.70 4.66 -2.28
C HIS A 98 -3.85 3.22 -2.76
N ILE A 99 -3.45 2.21 -1.95
CA ILE A 99 -3.74 0.80 -2.26
C ILE A 99 -5.26 0.56 -2.36
N ARG A 100 -6.03 1.02 -1.37
CA ARG A 100 -7.50 0.92 -1.39
C ARG A 100 -8.08 1.57 -2.64
N ASN A 101 -7.68 2.81 -2.94
CA ASN A 101 -8.20 3.56 -4.08
C ASN A 101 -7.90 2.86 -5.40
N GLY A 102 -6.67 2.38 -5.61
CA GLY A 102 -6.33 1.66 -6.83
C GLY A 102 -7.12 0.36 -7.00
N ILE A 103 -7.39 -0.37 -5.91
CA ILE A 103 -8.27 -1.54 -5.93
C ILE A 103 -9.72 -1.13 -6.27
N ALA A 104 -10.27 -0.15 -5.54
CA ALA A 104 -11.66 0.27 -5.66
C ALA A 104 -11.98 0.89 -7.03
N HIS A 105 -11.05 1.66 -7.59
CA HIS A 105 -11.20 2.31 -8.90
C HIS A 105 -10.75 1.41 -10.07
N GLY A 106 -10.22 0.22 -9.79
CA GLY A 106 -9.82 -0.75 -10.81
C GLY A 106 -8.53 -0.40 -11.55
N HIS A 107 -7.71 0.50 -11.00
CA HIS A 107 -6.41 0.90 -11.54
C HIS A 107 -5.28 0.03 -10.97
N ILE A 108 -5.54 -1.27 -10.92
CA ILE A 108 -4.63 -2.28 -10.42
C ILE A 108 -4.43 -3.34 -11.51
N HIS A 109 -3.18 -3.66 -11.76
CA HIS A 109 -2.74 -4.65 -12.72
C HIS A 109 -1.96 -5.72 -11.99
N VAL A 110 -2.24 -6.98 -12.31
CA VAL A 110 -1.52 -8.12 -11.77
C VAL A 110 -0.75 -8.75 -12.92
N HIS A 111 0.52 -9.02 -12.70
CA HIS A 111 1.44 -9.60 -13.66
C HIS A 111 2.20 -10.73 -13.01
N GLU A 112 2.58 -11.74 -13.77
CA GLU A 112 3.46 -12.80 -13.29
C GLU A 112 4.89 -12.49 -13.72
N LEU A 113 5.83 -12.55 -12.78
CA LEU A 113 7.26 -12.38 -13.01
C LEU A 113 8.01 -13.40 -12.16
N ASP A 114 8.79 -14.28 -12.80
CA ASP A 114 9.57 -15.34 -12.14
C ASP A 114 8.77 -16.19 -11.14
N GLY A 115 7.50 -16.49 -11.46
CA GLY A 115 6.58 -17.27 -10.63
C GLY A 115 5.96 -16.49 -9.47
N GLU A 116 6.23 -15.19 -9.34
CA GLU A 116 5.62 -14.29 -8.36
C GLU A 116 4.58 -13.37 -9.00
N LEU A 117 3.44 -13.18 -8.33
CA LEU A 117 2.44 -12.21 -8.75
C LEU A 117 2.85 -10.83 -8.30
N ILE A 118 3.05 -9.94 -9.25
CA ILE A 118 3.41 -8.54 -9.06
C ILE A 118 2.19 -7.66 -9.33
N VAL A 119 1.88 -6.81 -8.37
CA VAL A 119 0.88 -5.76 -8.48
C VAL A 119 1.53 -4.49 -8.98
N GLU A 120 0.95 -3.87 -10.00
CA GLU A 120 1.20 -2.51 -10.42
C GLU A 120 -0.08 -1.68 -10.26
N LEU A 121 -0.02 -0.62 -9.46
CA LEU A 121 -1.15 0.19 -9.05
C LEU A 121 -0.90 1.66 -9.34
N LEU A 122 -1.92 2.31 -9.90
CA LEU A 122 -1.95 3.76 -10.10
C LEU A 122 -3.13 4.36 -9.33
N ASP A 123 -2.93 5.50 -8.69
CA ASP A 123 -4.02 6.25 -8.04
C ASP A 123 -4.05 7.71 -8.48
N PHE A 124 -5.24 8.29 -8.59
CA PHE A 124 -5.50 9.62 -9.14
C PHE A 124 -6.38 10.45 -8.22
N GLY A 125 -5.95 11.69 -7.94
CA GLY A 125 -6.67 12.61 -7.04
C GLY A 125 -7.54 13.61 -7.79
N LYS A 126 -8.63 14.07 -7.16
CA LYS A 126 -9.55 15.07 -7.75
C LYS A 126 -8.97 16.49 -7.81
N GLU A 127 -8.01 16.84 -6.95
CA GLU A 127 -7.53 18.23 -6.74
C GLU A 127 -6.27 18.63 -7.52
N SER A 128 -6.02 17.99 -8.67
CA SER A 128 -4.74 18.14 -9.35
C SER A 128 -4.79 19.13 -10.51
N ASN A 129 -3.98 20.19 -10.42
CA ASN A 129 -3.67 21.10 -11.53
C ASN A 129 -2.68 20.50 -12.57
N GLN A 130 -2.22 19.25 -12.39
CA GLN A 130 -1.43 18.54 -13.41
C GLN A 130 -2.34 17.73 -14.37
N PRO A 131 -1.95 17.58 -15.66
CA PRO A 131 -2.78 16.96 -16.69
C PRO A 131 -3.20 15.51 -16.39
N ASP A 132 -2.36 14.74 -15.72
CA ASP A 132 -2.56 13.30 -15.47
C ASP A 132 -3.27 12.99 -14.14
N ARG A 133 -3.32 13.95 -13.21
CA ARG A 133 -3.94 13.83 -11.88
C ARG A 133 -3.40 12.73 -10.97
N GLN A 134 -2.28 12.11 -11.33
CA GLN A 134 -1.72 10.99 -10.57
C GLN A 134 -1.25 11.42 -9.18
N THR A 135 -1.46 10.56 -8.19
CA THR A 135 -1.11 10.78 -6.78
C THR A 135 -0.36 9.60 -6.18
N ALA A 136 -0.44 8.43 -6.80
CA ALA A 136 0.45 7.33 -6.48
C ALA A 136 0.80 6.47 -7.70
N TYR A 137 1.97 5.87 -7.64
CA TYR A 137 2.40 4.74 -8.45
C TYR A 137 3.03 3.71 -7.51
N MET A 138 2.59 2.47 -7.55
CA MET A 138 3.08 1.43 -6.64
C MET A 138 3.29 0.13 -7.39
N VAL A 139 4.43 -0.51 -7.16
CA VAL A 139 4.75 -1.84 -7.66
C VAL A 139 5.24 -2.69 -6.50
N PHE A 140 4.57 -3.80 -6.24
CA PHE A 140 4.89 -4.69 -5.13
C PHE A 140 4.40 -6.12 -5.41
N PRO A 141 5.04 -7.16 -4.84
CA PRO A 141 4.48 -8.50 -4.85
C PRO A 141 3.11 -8.57 -4.21
N LEU A 142 2.18 -9.33 -4.78
CA LEU A 142 0.81 -9.50 -4.27
C LEU A 142 0.79 -9.95 -2.80
N ARG A 143 1.74 -10.79 -2.38
CA ARG A 143 1.93 -11.19 -0.97
C ARG A 143 2.05 -10.02 0.01
N PHE A 144 2.56 -8.86 -0.46
CA PHE A 144 2.67 -7.65 0.34
C PHE A 144 1.34 -7.21 0.96
N LEU A 145 0.20 -7.48 0.31
CA LEU A 145 -1.12 -7.17 0.87
C LEU A 145 -1.35 -7.88 2.20
N ASN A 146 -0.91 -9.13 2.32
CA ASN A 146 -0.97 -9.88 3.57
C ASN A 146 0.12 -9.41 4.53
N ASP A 147 1.35 -9.19 4.05
CA ASP A 147 2.47 -8.77 4.90
C ASP A 147 2.16 -7.45 5.63
N ILE A 148 1.58 -6.47 4.92
CA ILE A 148 1.24 -5.16 5.51
C ILE A 148 0.04 -5.25 6.47
N PHE A 149 -0.91 -6.15 6.18
CA PHE A 149 -2.05 -6.46 7.05
C PHE A 149 -1.58 -7.11 8.36
N GLU A 150 -0.70 -8.11 8.27
CA GLU A 150 -0.11 -8.76 9.43
C GLU A 150 0.70 -7.77 10.27
N LEU A 151 1.52 -6.94 9.63
CA LEU A 151 2.28 -5.90 10.32
C LEU A 151 1.34 -4.95 11.09
N TYR A 152 0.23 -4.53 10.49
CA TYR A 152 -0.75 -3.66 11.12
C TYR A 152 -1.33 -4.30 12.38
N HIS A 153 -1.81 -5.55 12.28
CA HIS A 153 -2.40 -6.26 13.41
C HIS A 153 -1.39 -6.60 14.51
N GLN A 154 -0.15 -6.93 14.15
CA GLN A 154 0.93 -7.13 15.14
C GLN A 154 1.15 -5.85 15.96
N LYS A 155 1.14 -4.68 15.33
CA LYS A 155 1.27 -3.39 16.04
C LYS A 155 0.07 -3.11 16.94
N GLU A 156 -1.15 -3.35 16.46
CA GLU A 156 -2.35 -3.18 17.29
C GLU A 156 -2.32 -4.06 18.54
N GLN A 157 -2.04 -5.36 18.36
CA GLN A 157 -1.96 -6.31 19.46
C GLN A 157 -0.87 -5.91 20.47
N GLN A 158 0.29 -5.47 19.99
CA GLN A 158 1.38 -4.99 20.85
C GLN A 158 0.91 -3.82 21.73
N TRP A 159 0.16 -2.87 21.18
CA TRP A 159 -0.27 -1.70 21.93
C TRP A 159 -1.46 -1.95 22.85
N VAL A 160 -2.42 -2.78 22.43
CA VAL A 160 -3.55 -3.19 23.30
C VAL A 160 -3.03 -3.92 24.54
N ARG A 161 -2.06 -4.84 24.38
CA ARG A 161 -1.43 -5.54 25.51
C ARG A 161 -0.71 -4.58 26.46
N ASN A 162 -0.07 -3.54 25.94
CA ASN A 162 0.63 -2.55 26.76
C ASN A 162 -0.31 -1.62 27.52
N VAL A 163 -1.54 -1.40 27.03
CA VAL A 163 -2.58 -0.66 27.76
C VAL A 163 -3.09 -1.50 28.93
N ASN A 164 -3.37 -2.79 28.72
CA ASN A 164 -3.89 -3.68 29.77
C ASN A 164 -2.87 -4.06 30.86
N ARG A 165 -1.60 -3.65 30.70
CA ARG A 165 -0.53 -3.87 31.69
C ARG A 165 -0.28 -2.64 32.58
N LYS A 166 -0.93 -1.51 32.30
CA LYS A 166 -0.88 -0.29 33.10
C LYS A 166 -2.15 -0.16 33.92
#